data_AF-A0A6I3IFQ3-F1
#
_entry.id   AF-A0A6I3IFQ3-F1
#
_cell.length_a   1.000
_cell.length_b   1.000
_cell.length_c   1.000
_cell.angle_alpha   90.00
_cell.angle_beta   90.00
_cell.angle_gamma   90.00
#
_symmetry.space_group_name_H-M   'P 1'
#
loop_
_entity.id
_entity.type
_entity.pdbx_description
1 polymer ?
#
loop_
_entity_poly.entity_id
_entity_poly.type
_entity_poly.pdbx_seq_one_letter_code
_entity_poly.pdbx_strand_id
1 'polypeptide(L)'
;MRVSAPRLSASLLLDLLLVVAFAAIGRRSHAETGALVGVLSTAWPFLVGSLVGWGVALAARLVPTTVRGGVPVWLCTVAVGMLLRAVTGAGTAFSFVLVATTALAILLLLPRVVVERSQRRAGA
;
A
#
# COMPACT_ATOMS: atom_id res chain seq x y z
N MET A 1 -3.94 -18.17 15.48
CA MET A 1 -4.73 -18.25 14.22
C MET A 1 -3.73 -18.44 13.07
N ARG A 2 -3.67 -19.60 12.42
CA ARG A 2 -2.80 -19.80 11.25
C ARG A 2 -3.51 -19.21 10.02
N VAL A 3 -3.00 -18.13 9.45
CA VAL A 3 -3.47 -17.64 8.15
C VAL A 3 -2.88 -18.55 7.07
N SER A 4 -3.72 -19.05 6.17
CA SER A 4 -3.29 -19.94 5.09
C SER A 4 -2.41 -19.19 4.09
N ALA A 5 -1.33 -19.83 3.61
CA ALA A 5 -0.41 -19.25 2.62
C ALA A 5 -1.12 -18.60 1.40
N PRO A 6 -2.16 -19.21 0.79
CA PRO A 6 -2.87 -18.60 -0.35
C PRO A 6 -3.53 -17.25 -0.01
N ARG A 7 -3.99 -17.06 1.24
CA ARG A 7 -4.61 -15.80 1.68
C ARG A 7 -3.56 -14.71 1.87
N LEU A 8 -2.36 -15.06 2.32
CA LEU A 8 -1.24 -14.12 2.42
C LEU A 8 -0.83 -13.66 1.02
N SER A 9 -0.63 -14.60 0.09
CA SER A 9 -0.26 -14.30 -1.29
C SER A 9 -1.29 -13.41 -1.99
N ALA A 10 -2.58 -13.74 -1.85
CA ALA A 10 -3.66 -12.95 -2.45
C ALA A 10 -3.74 -11.54 -1.87
N SER A 11 -3.58 -11.38 -0.54
CA SER A 11 -3.59 -10.06 0.08
C SER A 11 -2.36 -9.24 -0.30
N LEU A 12 -1.18 -9.85 -0.40
CA LEU A 12 0.02 -9.15 -0.84
C LEU A 12 -0.13 -8.67 -2.27
N LEU A 13 -0.60 -9.54 -3.17
CA LEU A 13 -0.86 -9.18 -4.56
C LEU A 13 -1.86 -8.03 -4.67
N LEU A 14 -2.94 -8.07 -3.89
CA LEU A 14 -3.93 -6.98 -3.82
C LEU A 14 -3.28 -5.66 -3.40
N ASP A 15 -2.46 -5.64 -2.35
CA ASP A 15 -1.78 -4.42 -1.90
C ASP A 15 -0.87 -3.84 -2.98
N LEU A 16 -0.10 -4.69 -3.67
CA LEU A 16 0.78 -4.26 -4.76
C LEU A 16 -0.01 -3.68 -5.94
N LEU A 17 -1.12 -4.33 -6.32
CA LEU A 17 -2.01 -3.83 -7.37
C LEU A 17 -2.64 -2.48 -6.99
N LEU A 18 -3.02 -2.30 -5.73
CA LEU A 18 -3.58 -1.05 -5.22
C LEU A 18 -2.55 0.09 -5.20
N VAL A 19 -1.28 -0.21 -4.92
CA VAL A 19 -0.18 0.77 -5.07
C VAL A 19 0.03 1.16 -6.54
N VAL A 20 -0.03 0.20 -7.46
CA VAL A 20 0.04 0.50 -8.90
C VAL A 20 -1.17 1.35 -9.33
N ALA A 21 -2.38 1.04 -8.84
CA ALA A 21 -3.57 1.83 -9.11
C ALA A 21 -3.44 3.26 -8.56
N PHE A 22 -2.91 3.43 -7.34
CA PHE A 22 -2.60 4.75 -6.78
C PHE A 22 -1.69 5.56 -7.72
N ALA A 23 -0.59 4.97 -8.20
CA ALA A 23 0.32 5.65 -9.12
C ALA A 23 -0.35 5.99 -10.46
N ALA A 24 -1.11 5.06 -11.04
CA ALA A 24 -1.80 5.28 -12.31
C ALA A 24 -2.86 6.40 -12.21
N ILE A 25 -3.68 6.37 -11.15
CA ILE A 25 -4.71 7.38 -10.91
C ILE A 25 -4.06 8.74 -10.64
N GLY A 26 -3.05 8.81 -9.77
CA GLY A 26 -2.35 10.04 -9.44
C GLY A 26 -1.76 10.73 -10.67
N ARG A 27 -1.05 9.98 -11.52
CA ARG A 27 -0.50 10.51 -12.79
C ARG A 27 -1.61 11.08 -13.69
N ARG A 28 -2.69 10.32 -13.86
CA ARG A 28 -3.82 10.72 -14.71
C ARG A 28 -4.50 11.99 -14.17
N SER A 29 -4.59 12.16 -12.85
CA SER A 29 -5.11 13.37 -12.20
C SER A 29 -4.24 14.60 -12.43
N HIS A 30 -2.93 14.43 -12.61
CA HIS A 30 -2.01 15.52 -12.95
C HIS A 30 -1.88 15.77 -14.47
N ALA A 31 -2.78 15.20 -15.27
CA ALA A 31 -2.72 15.22 -16.75
C ALA A 31 -1.39 14.68 -17.31
N GLU A 32 -0.65 13.89 -16.53
CA GLU A 32 0.57 13.24 -16.97
C GLU A 32 0.19 12.08 -17.90
N THR A 33 0.29 12.30 -19.20
CA THR A 33 0.13 11.26 -20.22
C THR A 33 1.41 10.41 -20.27
N GLY A 34 1.29 9.10 -20.49
CA GLY A 34 2.48 8.27 -20.60
C GLY A 34 2.25 6.77 -20.48
N ALA A 35 3.17 6.02 -21.10
CA ALA A 35 3.24 4.57 -21.14
C ALA A 35 3.32 3.91 -19.76
N LEU A 36 3.16 2.58 -19.72
CA LEU A 36 3.33 1.71 -18.55
C LEU A 36 4.59 2.05 -17.72
N VAL A 37 5.69 2.43 -18.38
CA VAL A 37 6.95 2.84 -17.74
C VAL A 37 6.77 4.03 -16.79
N GLY A 38 5.94 5.02 -17.14
CA GLY A 38 5.68 6.18 -16.27
C GLY A 38 4.93 5.80 -15.00
N VAL A 39 3.96 4.89 -15.10
CA VAL A 39 3.26 4.34 -13.93
C VAL A 39 4.23 3.60 -13.03
N LEU A 40 5.07 2.73 -13.61
CA LEU A 40 6.07 1.97 -12.85
C LEU A 40 7.12 2.88 -12.20
N SER A 41 7.56 3.94 -12.89
CA SER A 41 8.47 4.97 -12.35
C SER A 41 7.89 5.66 -11.11
N THR A 42 6.57 5.88 -11.07
CA THR A 42 5.91 6.46 -9.89
C THR A 42 5.62 5.42 -8.81
N ALA A 43 5.30 4.18 -9.20
CA ALA A 43 4.86 3.13 -8.29
C ALA A 43 6.01 2.47 -7.52
N TRP A 44 7.16 2.23 -8.16
CA TRP A 44 8.24 1.41 -7.59
C TRP A 44 8.70 1.84 -6.19
N PRO A 45 8.81 3.14 -5.83
CA PRO A 45 9.23 3.54 -4.49
C PRO A 45 8.24 3.04 -3.42
N PHE A 46 6.95 3.14 -3.72
CA PHE A 46 5.88 2.71 -2.83
C PHE A 46 5.73 1.19 -2.81
N LEU A 47 5.98 0.50 -3.94
CA LEU A 47 5.99 -0.97 -3.97
C LEU A 47 7.09 -1.52 -3.06
N VAL A 48 8.30 -0.94 -3.10
CA VAL A 48 9.38 -1.29 -2.17
C VAL A 48 8.93 -1.04 -0.73
N GLY A 49 8.32 0.11 -0.45
CA GLY A 49 7.80 0.42 0.88
C GLY A 49 6.74 -0.56 1.37
N SER A 50 5.84 -1.03 0.50
CA SER A 50 4.84 -2.06 0.83
C SER A 50 5.50 -3.39 1.17
N LEU A 51 6.50 -3.81 0.41
CA LEU A 51 7.24 -5.05 0.69
C LEU A 51 7.98 -4.96 2.03
N VAL A 52 8.63 -3.83 2.31
CA VAL A 52 9.26 -3.54 3.61
C VAL A 52 8.23 -3.61 4.73
N GLY A 53 7.07 -2.96 4.55
CA GLY A 53 6.02 -2.94 5.54
C GLY A 53 5.40 -4.32 5.83
N TRP A 54 5.29 -5.17 4.81
CA TRP A 54 4.93 -6.59 4.99
C TRP A 54 5.98 -7.32 5.84
N GLY A 55 7.28 -7.14 5.54
CA GLY A 55 8.37 -7.69 6.34
C GLY A 55 8.33 -7.22 7.79
N VAL A 56 8.11 -5.92 8.03
CA VAL A 56 7.98 -5.33 9.36
C VAL A 56 6.78 -5.91 10.11
N ALA A 57 5.61 -6.01 9.47
CA ALA A 57 4.43 -6.61 10.10
C ALA A 57 4.70 -8.07 10.51
N LEU A 58 5.31 -8.86 9.64
CA LEU A 58 5.66 -10.25 9.92
C LEU A 58 6.72 -10.37 11.03
N ALA A 59 7.76 -9.55 11.01
CA ALA A 59 8.80 -9.51 12.05
C ALA A 59 8.23 -9.11 13.41
N ALA A 60 7.27 -8.18 13.43
CA ALA A 60 6.52 -7.80 14.62
C ALA A 60 5.43 -8.81 15.04
N ARG A 61 5.37 -9.98 14.37
CA ARG A 61 4.38 -11.05 14.61
C ARG A 61 2.93 -10.58 14.45
N LEU A 62 2.71 -9.55 13.64
CA LEU A 62 1.40 -9.09 13.23
C LEU A 62 0.93 -9.88 12.02
N VAL A 63 -0.39 -10.00 11.88
CA VAL A 63 -1.01 -10.64 10.71
C VAL A 63 -1.28 -9.54 9.67
N PRO A 64 -0.51 -9.46 8.56
CA PRO A 64 -0.60 -8.35 7.61
C PRO A 64 -1.99 -8.17 7.00
N THR A 65 -2.78 -9.26 6.96
CA THR A 65 -4.15 -9.26 6.42
C THR A 65 -5.17 -8.56 7.30
N THR A 66 -4.83 -8.28 8.57
CA THR A 66 -5.69 -7.58 9.53
C THR A 66 -5.45 -6.07 9.50
N VAL A 67 -6.39 -5.27 10.00
CA VAL A 67 -6.21 -3.80 10.09
C VAL A 67 -4.95 -3.47 10.89
N ARG A 68 -4.72 -4.16 12.02
CA ARG A 68 -3.54 -3.95 12.87
C ARG A 68 -2.22 -4.27 12.13
N GLY A 69 -2.19 -5.34 11.33
CA GLY A 69 -1.02 -5.67 10.52
C GLY A 69 -0.86 -4.84 9.25
N GLY A 70 -1.96 -4.25 8.74
CA GLY A 70 -1.94 -3.33 7.62
C GLY A 70 -1.37 -1.95 7.96
N VAL A 71 -1.42 -1.52 9.22
CA VAL A 71 -0.88 -0.21 9.65
C VAL A 71 0.63 -0.11 9.37
N PRO A 72 1.50 -1.07 9.79
CA PRO A 72 2.90 -1.07 9.39
C PRO A 72 3.11 -1.09 7.88
N VAL A 73 2.29 -1.85 7.14
CA VAL A 73 2.36 -1.89 5.67
C VAL A 73 2.18 -0.49 5.11
N TRP A 74 1.08 0.17 5.46
CA TRP A 74 0.77 1.54 5.03
C TRP A 74 1.85 2.56 5.41
N LEU A 75 2.28 2.57 6.67
CA LEU A 75 3.30 3.52 7.14
C LEU A 75 4.62 3.34 6.40
N CYS A 76 5.07 2.10 6.19
CA CYS A 76 6.28 1.82 5.42
C CYS A 76 6.10 2.16 3.94
N THR A 77 4.95 1.85 3.32
CA THR A 77 4.64 2.24 1.94
C THR A 77 4.86 3.75 1.74
N VAL A 78 4.33 4.57 2.64
CA VAL A 78 4.48 6.03 2.58
C VAL A 78 5.91 6.44 2.90
N ALA A 79 6.45 6.03 4.04
CA ALA A 79 7.75 6.52 4.52
C ALA A 79 8.90 6.14 3.58
N VAL A 80 8.98 4.86 3.20
CA VAL A 80 10.01 4.36 2.28
C VAL A 80 9.76 4.91 0.87
N GLY A 81 8.51 4.98 0.43
CA GLY A 81 8.17 5.58 -0.87
C GLY A 81 8.63 7.03 -0.99
N MET A 82 8.37 7.85 0.04
CA MET A 82 8.82 9.25 0.06
C MET A 82 10.33 9.36 0.17
N LEU A 83 10.98 8.54 1.00
CA LEU A 83 12.44 8.52 1.11
C LEU A 83 13.09 8.18 -0.24
N LEU A 84 12.64 7.12 -0.90
CA LEU A 84 13.14 6.70 -2.20
C LEU A 84 12.90 7.76 -3.27
N ARG A 85 11.74 8.44 -3.25
CA ARG A 85 11.49 9.57 -4.14
C ARG A 85 12.41 10.75 -3.88
N ALA A 86 12.69 11.06 -2.62
CA ALA A 86 13.59 12.15 -2.25
C ALA A 86 15.02 11.89 -2.75
N VAL A 87 15.55 10.69 -2.51
CA VAL A 87 16.94 10.36 -2.92
C VAL A 87 17.09 10.15 -4.43
N THR A 88 16.01 9.86 -5.15
CA THR A 88 16.03 9.73 -6.63
C THR A 88 15.60 10.99 -7.36
N GLY A 89 15.35 12.09 -6.65
CA GLY A 89 14.99 13.37 -7.28
C GLY A 89 13.56 13.43 -7.83
N ALA A 90 12.69 12.48 -7.51
CA ALA A 90 11.28 12.46 -7.95
C ALA A 90 10.38 13.44 -7.17
N GLY A 91 10.91 14.10 -6.13
CA GLY A 91 10.22 15.12 -5.34
C GLY A 91 9.21 14.58 -4.32
N THR A 92 9.00 15.37 -3.28
CA THR A 92 8.14 15.06 -2.12
C THR A 92 7.40 16.31 -1.63
N ALA A 93 6.62 16.94 -2.52
CA ALA A 93 5.83 18.11 -2.15
C ALA A 93 4.89 17.78 -0.96
N PHE A 94 4.71 18.72 -0.03
CA PHE A 94 3.90 18.49 1.18
C PHE A 94 2.47 18.01 0.85
N SER A 95 1.83 18.63 -0.15
CA SER A 95 0.51 18.23 -0.64
C SER A 95 0.50 16.79 -1.16
N PHE A 96 1.54 16.38 -1.89
CA PHE A 96 1.69 15.01 -2.37
C PHE A 96 1.84 14.03 -1.20
N VAL A 97 2.62 14.37 -0.17
CA VAL A 97 2.74 13.52 1.04
C VAL A 97 1.38 13.32 1.70
N LEU A 98 0.60 14.38 1.88
CA LEU A 98 -0.72 14.31 2.52
C LEU A 98 -1.70 13.46 1.70
N VAL A 99 -1.80 13.70 0.39
CA VAL A 99 -2.69 12.95 -0.50
C VAL A 99 -2.26 11.49 -0.61
N ALA A 100 -0.97 11.22 -0.81
CA ALA A 100 -0.45 9.86 -0.89
C ALA A 100 -0.71 9.09 0.42
N THR A 101 -0.44 9.71 1.56
CA THR A 101 -0.69 9.11 2.87
C THR A 101 -2.16 8.73 3.04
N THR A 102 -3.08 9.63 2.70
CA THR A 102 -4.53 9.42 2.85
C THR A 102 -5.05 8.39 1.85
N ALA A 103 -4.68 8.50 0.58
CA ALA A 103 -5.10 7.57 -0.47
C ALA A 103 -4.59 6.15 -0.18
N LEU A 104 -3.32 6.00 0.19
CA LEU A 104 -2.75 4.70 0.55
C LEU A 104 -3.36 4.13 1.84
N ALA A 105 -3.74 4.97 2.81
CA ALA A 105 -4.46 4.50 4.00
C ALA A 105 -5.80 3.86 3.59
N ILE A 106 -6.56 4.54 2.74
CA ILE A 106 -7.84 4.04 2.24
C ILE A 106 -7.63 2.74 1.46
N LEU A 107 -6.74 2.75 0.47
CA LEU A 107 -6.53 1.60 -0.40
C LEU A 107 -6.03 0.38 0.38
N LEU A 108 -5.04 0.53 1.27
CA LEU A 108 -4.39 -0.61 1.93
C LEU A 108 -5.13 -1.09 3.20
N LEU A 109 -5.91 -0.23 3.86
CA LEU A 109 -6.60 -0.61 5.11
C LEU A 109 -8.08 -0.92 4.90
N LEU A 110 -8.77 -0.25 3.98
CA LEU A 110 -10.22 -0.44 3.80
C LEU A 110 -10.61 -1.88 3.41
N PRO A 111 -9.90 -2.60 2.51
CA PRO A 111 -10.21 -3.99 2.22
C PRO A 111 -10.16 -4.88 3.48
N ARG A 112 -9.23 -4.60 4.39
CA ARG A 112 -9.07 -5.33 5.66
C ARG A 112 -10.22 -5.05 6.60
N VAL A 113 -10.64 -3.79 6.72
CA VAL A 113 -11.82 -3.39 7.50
C VAL A 113 -13.07 -4.10 6.98
N VAL A 114 -13.27 -4.17 5.66
CA VAL A 114 -14.42 -4.84 5.04
C VAL A 114 -14.40 -6.34 5.36
N VAL A 115 -13.27 -7.02 5.15
CA VAL A 115 -13.15 -8.46 5.43
C VAL A 115 -13.40 -8.78 6.90
N GLU A 116 -12.79 -8.03 7.83
CA GLU A 116 -12.99 -8.24 9.27
C GLU A 116 -14.44 -8.00 9.69
N ARG A 117 -15.11 -6.98 9.15
CA ARG A 117 -16.53 -6.72 9.43
C ARG A 117 -17.43 -7.82 8.88
N SER A 118 -17.17 -8.32 7.68
CA SER A 118 -17.95 -9.41 7.08
C SER A 118 -17.81 -10.71 7.88
N GLN A 119 -16.61 -11.01 8.40
CA GLN A 119 -16.38 -12.18 9.25
C GLN A 119 -17.09 -12.08 10.60
N ARG A 120 -17.15 -10.89 11.21
CA ARG A 120 -17.90 -10.66 12.45
C ARG A 120 -19.41 -10.86 12.27
N ARG A 121 -19.96 -10.44 11.12
CA ARG A 121 -21.39 -10.61 10.79
C ARG A 121 -21.76 -12.07 10.52
N ALA A 122 -20.86 -12.87 9.95
CA ALA A 122 -21.13 -14.28 9.66
C ALA A 122 -21.01 -15.20 10.89
N GLY A 123 -20.41 -14.70 11.99
CA GLY A 123 -20.28 -15.42 13.26
C GLY A 123 -21.22 -14.95 14.37
N ALA A 124 -22.14 -14.03 14.07
CA ALA A 124 -23.20 -13.56 14.95
C ALA A 124 -24.54 -14.12 14.47
#